data_AF-A0A951ML13-F1
#
_entry.id   AF-A0A951ML13-F1
#
_cell.length_a   1.000
_cell.length_b   1.000
_cell.length_c   1.000
_cell.angle_alpha   90.00
_cell.angle_beta   90.00
_cell.angle_gamma   90.00
#
_symmetry.space_group_name_H-M   'P 1'
#
loop_
_entity.id
_entity.type
_entity.pdbx_description
1 polymer ?
#
loop_
_entity_poly.entity_id
_entity_poly.type
_entity_poly.pdbx_seq_one_letter_code
_entity_poly.pdbx_strand_id
1 'polypeptide(L)'
;LGVLLGAIAVAVIAGGLCLLLLAHWQRPEVADWVWAVVLLLAVAAAGVAGYFVFRLVQERRRFAFTWAGKAAVGNILKRLNLAGNSVFHCVVTESARIDHVVVGRKGVFALNVVARPVPKRTDGTAGAELKNGKLWLAGSVEALPVGEAARNMTVLSGALSKLAGHRVPVRSVLVVPGWHTLPTGGGNHLVLSEKNLAMLTSWNTPDAYLMDEDCVAIHAFLHQASRVSRLD
;
A
#
# COMPACT_ATOMS: atom_id res chain seq x y z
N LEU A 1 -13.97 12.96 -1.24
CA LEU A 1 -14.42 14.38 -1.18
C LEU A 1 -15.72 14.54 -0.37
N GLY A 2 -16.78 13.78 -0.66
CA GLY A 2 -18.09 13.96 0.00
C GLY A 2 -18.13 13.82 1.52
N VAL A 3 -17.39 12.85 2.10
CA VAL A 3 -17.35 12.64 3.55
C VAL A 3 -16.70 13.81 4.31
N LEU A 4 -15.68 14.43 3.70
CA LEU A 4 -14.95 15.56 4.27
C LEU A 4 -15.81 16.84 4.23
N LEU A 5 -16.51 17.07 3.12
CA LEU A 5 -17.48 18.16 2.99
C LEU A 5 -18.65 18.01 3.97
N GLY A 6 -19.14 16.79 4.16
CA GLY A 6 -20.18 16.48 5.16
C GLY A 6 -19.71 16.76 6.59
N ALA A 7 -18.51 16.32 6.96
CA ALA A 7 -17.97 16.57 8.30
C ALA A 7 -17.75 18.07 8.58
N ILE A 8 -17.28 18.83 7.59
CA ILE A 8 -17.11 20.29 7.69
C ILE A 8 -18.47 20.98 7.83
N ALA A 9 -19.46 20.61 7.03
CA ALA A 9 -20.81 21.16 7.12
C ALA A 9 -21.44 20.91 8.51
N VAL A 10 -21.31 19.69 9.05
CA VAL A 10 -21.81 19.34 10.38
C VAL A 10 -21.08 20.13 11.47
N ALA A 11 -19.76 20.33 11.35
CA ALA A 11 -18.98 21.12 12.31
C ALA A 11 -19.36 22.62 12.27
N VAL A 12 -19.60 23.19 11.08
CA VAL A 12 -20.06 24.57 10.92
C VAL A 12 -21.47 24.75 11.50
N ILE A 13 -22.37 23.80 11.25
CA ILE A 13 -23.74 23.82 11.81
C ILE A 13 -23.69 23.70 13.34
N ALA A 14 -22.90 22.77 13.89
CA ALA A 14 -22.74 22.60 15.34
C ALA A 14 -22.11 23.84 15.99
N GLY A 15 -21.09 24.43 15.36
CA GLY A 15 -20.46 25.68 15.82
C GLY A 15 -21.43 26.86 15.77
N GLY A 16 -22.22 26.99 14.70
CA GLY A 16 -23.26 28.02 14.59
C GLY A 16 -24.35 27.87 15.64
N LEU A 17 -24.85 26.65 15.86
CA LEU A 17 -25.81 26.35 16.93
C LEU A 17 -25.25 26.66 18.32
N CYS A 18 -23.98 26.34 18.57
CA CYS A 18 -23.30 26.65 19.83
C CYS A 18 -23.14 28.16 20.05
N LEU A 19 -22.77 28.92 19.01
CA LEU A 19 -22.67 30.37 19.08
C LEU A 19 -24.04 31.04 19.29
N LEU A 20 -25.10 30.53 18.66
CA LEU A 20 -26.47 31.01 18.89
C LEU A 20 -26.94 30.71 20.31
N LEU A 21 -26.63 29.52 20.84
CA LEU A 21 -26.84 29.15 22.23
C LEU A 21 -26.17 30.14 23.18
N LEU A 22 -24.90 30.48 22.95
CA LEU A 22 -24.13 31.39 23.79
C LEU A 22 -24.59 32.85 23.66
N ALA A 23 -24.95 33.30 22.45
CA ALA A 23 -25.32 34.69 22.18
C ALA A 23 -26.72 35.07 22.68
N HIS A 24 -27.62 34.09 22.82
CA HIS A 24 -29.01 34.32 23.19
C HIS A 24 -29.41 33.61 24.49
N TRP A 25 -28.44 33.03 25.21
CA TRP A 25 -28.62 32.45 26.54
C TRP A 25 -29.32 33.46 27.46
N GLN A 26 -30.48 33.07 28.03
CA GLN A 26 -31.33 33.88 28.92
C GLN A 26 -32.12 35.04 28.29
N ARG A 27 -32.52 34.94 27.02
CA ARG A 27 -33.63 35.78 26.52
C ARG A 27 -34.93 35.37 27.25
N PRO A 28 -35.56 36.26 28.02
CA PRO A 28 -36.74 35.93 28.85
C PRO A 28 -37.98 35.57 28.03
N GLU A 29 -37.95 35.81 26.71
CA GLU A 29 -39.04 35.51 25.77
C GLU A 29 -39.04 34.05 25.27
N VAL A 30 -37.97 33.29 25.53
CA VAL A 30 -37.79 31.93 24.98
C VAL A 30 -37.93 30.89 26.10
N ALA A 31 -38.81 29.91 25.90
CA ALA A 31 -39.05 28.86 26.87
C ALA A 31 -37.85 27.90 27.03
N ASP A 32 -37.59 27.44 28.26
CA ASP A 32 -36.43 26.60 28.61
C ASP A 32 -36.32 25.29 27.82
N TRP A 33 -37.45 24.70 27.42
CA TRP A 33 -37.47 23.47 26.63
C TRP A 33 -36.83 23.65 25.24
N VAL A 34 -36.89 24.87 24.66
CA VAL A 34 -36.25 25.18 23.39
C VAL A 34 -34.73 25.07 23.54
N TRP A 35 -34.18 25.60 24.64
CA TRP A 35 -32.75 25.50 24.93
C TRP A 35 -32.29 24.06 25.13
N ALA A 36 -33.11 23.24 25.78
CA ALA A 36 -32.83 21.81 25.93
C ALA A 36 -32.77 21.08 24.56
N VAL A 37 -33.70 21.38 23.64
CA VAL A 37 -33.69 20.80 22.28
C VAL A 37 -32.48 21.27 21.49
N VAL A 38 -32.14 22.56 21.55
CA VAL A 38 -30.98 23.12 20.83
C VAL A 38 -29.67 22.51 21.36
N LEU A 39 -29.54 22.35 22.68
CA LEU A 39 -28.40 21.66 23.29
C LEU A 39 -28.32 20.20 22.83
N LEU A 40 -29.44 19.48 22.82
CA LEU A 40 -29.50 18.09 22.36
C LEU A 40 -29.07 17.95 20.90
N LEU A 41 -29.54 18.84 20.02
CA LEU A 41 -29.15 18.87 18.61
C LEU A 41 -27.67 19.21 18.44
N ALA A 42 -27.14 20.15 19.21
CA ALA A 42 -25.72 20.51 19.19
C ALA A 42 -24.84 19.33 19.62
N VAL A 43 -25.21 18.62 20.70
CA VAL A 43 -24.50 17.41 21.17
C VAL A 43 -24.55 16.30 20.12
N ALA A 44 -25.72 16.05 19.51
CA ALA A 44 -25.88 15.05 18.47
C ALA A 44 -25.01 15.38 17.23
N ALA A 45 -25.03 16.64 16.77
CA ALA A 45 -24.21 17.09 15.65
C ALA A 45 -22.70 16.95 15.95
N ALA A 46 -22.27 17.33 17.16
CA ALA A 46 -20.88 17.15 17.60
C ALA A 46 -20.47 15.68 17.64
N GLY A 47 -21.34 14.78 18.11
CA GLY A 47 -21.10 13.34 18.13
C GLY A 47 -20.92 12.76 16.71
N VAL A 48 -21.79 13.15 15.77
CA VAL A 48 -21.70 12.73 14.36
C VAL A 48 -20.41 13.25 13.72
N ALA A 49 -20.07 14.53 13.93
CA ALA A 49 -18.81 15.09 13.43
C ALA A 49 -17.59 14.34 14.00
N GLY A 50 -17.59 14.08 15.31
CA GLY A 50 -16.53 13.32 15.99
C GLY A 50 -16.35 11.91 15.41
N TYR A 51 -17.45 11.21 15.10
CA TYR A 51 -17.40 9.91 14.46
C TYR A 51 -16.73 9.93 13.07
N PHE A 52 -17.09 10.90 12.22
CA PHE A 52 -16.48 11.05 10.90
C PHE A 52 -15.00 11.41 10.98
N VAL A 53 -14.63 12.32 11.89
CA VAL A 53 -13.23 12.68 12.14
C VAL A 53 -12.44 11.45 12.60
N PHE A 54 -13.00 10.66 13.53
CA PHE A 54 -12.37 9.43 14.00
C PHE A 54 -12.13 8.43 12.88
N ARG A 55 -13.15 8.17 12.04
CA ARG A 55 -13.04 7.31 10.85
C ARG A 55 -11.95 7.79 9.90
N LEU A 56 -11.93 9.08 9.58
CA LEU A 56 -10.93 9.68 8.68
C LEU A 56 -9.50 9.57 9.26
N VAL A 57 -9.34 9.79 10.56
CA VAL A 57 -8.05 9.64 11.24
C VAL A 57 -7.59 8.18 11.18
N GLN A 58 -8.47 7.21 11.37
CA GLN A 58 -8.12 5.79 11.25
C GLN A 58 -7.72 5.41 9.82
N GLU A 59 -8.45 5.87 8.82
CA GLU A 59 -8.10 5.65 7.41
C GLU A 59 -6.76 6.29 7.06
N ARG A 60 -6.54 7.55 7.45
CA ARG A 60 -5.25 8.24 7.24
C ARG A 60 -4.10 7.49 7.91
N ARG A 61 -4.27 7.00 9.14
CA ARG A 61 -3.26 6.20 9.83
C ARG A 61 -2.96 4.90 9.09
N ARG A 62 -3.99 4.21 8.58
CA ARG A 62 -3.82 2.99 7.78
C ARG A 62 -3.06 3.26 6.49
N PHE A 63 -3.42 4.30 5.74
CA PHE A 63 -2.72 4.69 4.52
C PHE A 63 -1.27 5.11 4.79
N ALA A 64 -1.05 5.94 5.82
CA ALA A 64 0.28 6.37 6.23
C ALA A 64 1.16 5.16 6.60
N PHE A 65 0.62 4.17 7.30
CA PHE A 65 1.35 2.95 7.64
C PHE A 65 1.74 2.16 6.39
N THR A 66 0.80 1.94 5.46
CA THR A 66 1.08 1.21 4.22
C THR A 66 2.11 1.95 3.35
N TRP A 67 1.98 3.28 3.26
CA TRP A 67 2.93 4.12 2.53
C TRP A 67 4.33 4.10 3.16
N ALA A 68 4.42 4.21 4.49
CA ALA A 68 5.69 4.13 5.20
C ALA A 68 6.38 2.77 4.98
N GLY A 69 5.63 1.66 4.97
CA GLY A 69 6.15 0.34 4.64
C GLY A 69 6.72 0.27 3.22
N LYS A 70 6.00 0.80 2.22
CA LYS A 70 6.46 0.87 0.83
C LYS A 70 7.74 1.70 0.68
N ALA A 71 7.80 2.85 1.35
CA ALA A 71 8.96 3.74 1.35
C ALA A 71 10.18 3.11 2.04
N ALA A 72 9.97 2.42 3.17
CA ALA A 72 11.03 1.73 3.90
C ALA A 72 11.66 0.63 3.05
N VAL A 73 10.83 -0.22 2.41
CA VAL A 73 11.31 -1.25 1.46
C VAL A 73 12.07 -0.59 0.31
N GLY A 74 11.55 0.49 -0.27
CA GLY A 74 12.24 1.23 -1.33
C GLY A 74 13.63 1.70 -0.92
N ASN A 75 13.79 2.21 0.30
CA ASN A 75 15.08 2.63 0.84
C ASN A 75 16.06 1.47 1.05
N ILE A 76 15.57 0.28 1.41
CA ILE A 76 16.39 -0.93 1.49
C ILE A 76 16.85 -1.36 0.09
N LEU A 77 15.93 -1.37 -0.89
CA LEU A 77 16.23 -1.76 -2.27
C LEU A 77 17.25 -0.85 -2.94
N LYS A 78 17.33 0.44 -2.58
CA LYS A 78 18.41 1.33 -3.05
C LYS A 78 19.80 0.77 -2.77
N ARG A 79 19.98 -0.01 -1.70
CA ARG A 79 21.27 -0.67 -1.42
C ARG A 79 21.55 -1.82 -2.39
N LEU A 80 20.53 -2.49 -2.91
CA LEU A 80 20.68 -3.52 -3.95
C LEU A 80 21.09 -2.91 -5.30
N ASN A 81 20.78 -1.63 -5.52
CA ASN A 81 21.21 -0.89 -6.71
C ASN A 81 22.75 -0.85 -6.82
N LEU A 82 23.43 -0.77 -5.68
CA LEU A 82 24.90 -0.76 -5.59
C LEU A 82 25.55 -2.10 -5.97
N ALA A 83 24.77 -3.18 -6.02
CA ALA A 83 25.24 -4.52 -6.38
C ALA A 83 25.07 -4.82 -7.89
N GLY A 84 24.84 -3.81 -8.73
CA GLY A 84 24.72 -3.94 -10.19
C GLY A 84 23.31 -4.25 -10.70
N ASN A 85 22.29 -4.15 -9.85
CA ASN A 85 20.89 -4.21 -10.27
C ASN A 85 20.34 -2.78 -10.41
N SER A 86 19.32 -2.58 -11.24
CA SER A 86 18.57 -1.32 -11.33
C SER A 86 17.23 -1.47 -10.60
N VAL A 87 16.91 -0.50 -9.73
CA VAL A 87 15.64 -0.49 -8.97
C VAL A 87 14.76 0.65 -9.44
N PHE A 88 13.53 0.31 -9.85
CA PHE A 88 12.50 1.25 -10.27
C PHE A 88 11.36 1.26 -9.25
N HIS A 89 10.87 2.43 -8.90
CA HIS A 89 9.83 2.62 -7.89
C HIS A 89 8.52 3.04 -8.56
N CYS A 90 7.39 2.60 -8.00
CA CYS A 90 6.04 2.97 -8.44
C CYS A 90 5.82 2.78 -9.95
N VAL A 91 6.19 1.62 -10.49
CA VAL A 91 6.08 1.34 -11.92
C VAL A 91 4.60 1.17 -12.28
N VAL A 92 4.10 2.07 -13.14
CA VAL A 92 2.75 2.00 -13.70
C VAL A 92 2.86 1.54 -15.15
N THR A 93 2.20 0.43 -15.45
CA THR A 93 2.02 -0.11 -16.80
C THR A 93 0.53 -0.30 -17.07
N GLU A 94 0.16 -0.63 -18.31
CA GLU A 94 -1.22 -0.87 -18.79
C GLU A 94 -2.30 -0.87 -17.68
N SER A 95 -2.54 -2.01 -17.02
CA SER A 95 -3.52 -2.16 -15.92
C SER A 95 -2.88 -2.55 -14.58
N ALA A 96 -1.57 -2.36 -14.43
CA ALA A 96 -0.80 -2.83 -13.28
C ALA A 96 0.03 -1.71 -12.64
N ARG A 97 -0.08 -1.60 -11.31
CA ARG A 97 0.75 -0.73 -10.46
C ARG A 97 1.61 -1.58 -9.56
N ILE A 98 2.92 -1.52 -9.76
CA ILE A 98 3.91 -2.31 -9.02
C ILE A 98 4.68 -1.37 -8.11
N ASP A 99 4.83 -1.74 -6.84
CA ASP A 99 5.48 -0.87 -5.85
C ASP A 99 6.96 -0.69 -6.19
N HIS A 100 7.66 -1.78 -6.50
CA HIS A 100 9.07 -1.74 -6.94
C HIS A 100 9.35 -2.80 -8.00
N VAL A 101 10.19 -2.50 -8.98
CA VAL A 101 10.72 -3.46 -9.95
C VAL A 101 12.23 -3.48 -9.84
N VAL A 102 12.81 -4.66 -9.69
CA VAL A 102 14.26 -4.86 -9.70
C VAL A 102 14.62 -5.55 -11.01
N VAL A 103 15.55 -4.96 -11.76
CA VAL A 103 16.09 -5.50 -13.00
C VAL A 103 17.58 -5.74 -12.82
N GLY A 104 18.04 -6.93 -13.17
CA GLY A 104 19.46 -7.22 -13.28
C GLY A 104 19.70 -8.33 -14.29
N ARG A 105 20.96 -8.68 -14.52
CA ARG A 105 21.32 -9.75 -15.47
C ARG A 105 20.67 -11.09 -15.13
N LYS A 106 20.30 -11.29 -13.86
CA LYS A 106 19.65 -12.52 -13.36
C LYS A 106 18.11 -12.50 -13.46
N GLY A 107 17.54 -11.44 -14.05
CA GLY A 107 16.12 -11.35 -14.37
C GLY A 107 15.42 -10.14 -13.79
N VAL A 108 14.08 -10.16 -13.94
CA VAL A 108 13.18 -9.10 -13.51
C VAL A 108 12.30 -9.58 -12.35
N PHE A 109 12.25 -8.79 -11.28
CA PHE A 109 11.45 -9.07 -10.10
C PHE A 109 10.42 -7.95 -9.90
N ALA A 110 9.14 -8.30 -9.86
CA ALA A 110 8.04 -7.41 -9.50
C ALA A 110 7.75 -7.55 -8.01
N LEU A 111 8.03 -6.50 -7.24
CA LEU A 111 7.85 -6.46 -5.79
C LEU A 111 6.56 -5.72 -5.45
N ASN A 112 5.66 -6.41 -4.77
CA ASN A 112 4.43 -5.85 -4.20
C ASN A 112 4.54 -5.86 -2.67
N VAL A 113 4.43 -4.69 -2.05
CA VAL A 113 4.65 -4.54 -0.61
C VAL A 113 3.33 -4.66 0.13
N VAL A 114 3.22 -5.71 0.95
CA VAL A 114 2.07 -5.97 1.82
C VAL A 114 2.41 -5.54 3.24
N ALA A 115 2.30 -4.24 3.49
CA ALA A 115 2.53 -3.68 4.82
C ALA A 115 1.33 -3.96 5.74
N ARG A 116 1.55 -4.72 6.81
CA ARG A 116 0.57 -4.99 7.87
C ARG A 116 1.21 -4.85 9.25
N PRO A 117 0.52 -4.23 10.23
CA PRO A 117 1.02 -4.18 11.60
C PRO A 117 1.21 -5.59 12.17
N VAL A 118 2.36 -5.82 12.80
CA VAL A 118 2.60 -7.06 13.56
C VAL A 118 1.87 -6.94 14.91
N PRO A 119 1.01 -7.89 15.30
CA PRO A 119 0.33 -7.86 16.59
C PRO A 119 1.32 -7.91 17.76
N LYS A 120 1.06 -7.16 18.84
CA LYS A 120 1.95 -7.12 20.03
C LYS A 120 2.05 -8.47 20.78
N ARG A 121 1.01 -9.31 20.69
CA ARG A 121 0.97 -10.68 21.25
C ARG A 121 1.02 -11.67 20.10
N THR A 122 2.19 -11.83 19.53
CA THR A 122 2.52 -13.01 18.74
C THR A 122 3.49 -13.82 19.59
N ASP A 123 3.11 -15.06 19.90
CA ASP A 123 3.85 -16.08 20.66
C ASP A 123 5.14 -16.57 19.96
N GLY A 124 5.70 -15.77 19.03
CA GLY A 124 6.85 -16.14 18.22
C GLY A 124 6.53 -17.07 17.04
N THR A 125 5.30 -17.58 16.91
CA THR A 125 4.93 -18.53 15.82
C THR A 125 4.25 -17.87 14.62
N ALA A 126 3.81 -16.62 14.78
CA ALA A 126 3.10 -15.88 13.74
C ALA A 126 4.05 -15.36 12.65
N GLY A 127 4.35 -16.23 11.68
CA GLY A 127 5.07 -15.87 10.46
C GLY A 127 4.15 -15.41 9.33
N ALA A 128 4.77 -14.86 8.29
CA ALA A 128 4.16 -14.68 6.99
C ALA A 128 4.39 -15.94 6.15
N GLU A 129 3.32 -16.53 5.65
CA GLU A 129 3.37 -17.80 4.93
C GLU A 129 2.45 -17.78 3.72
N LEU A 130 2.89 -18.31 2.59
CA LEU A 130 2.03 -18.50 1.42
C LEU A 130 1.50 -19.94 1.42
N LYS A 131 0.18 -20.09 1.54
CA LYS A 131 -0.51 -21.38 1.41
C LYS A 131 -1.67 -21.27 0.43
N ASN A 132 -1.75 -22.22 -0.51
CA ASN A 132 -2.87 -22.32 -1.46
C ASN A 132 -3.17 -21.01 -2.20
N GLY A 133 -2.13 -20.29 -2.63
CA GLY A 133 -2.26 -19.01 -3.31
C GLY A 133 -2.78 -17.86 -2.44
N LYS A 134 -2.72 -17.98 -1.11
CA LYS A 134 -3.11 -16.93 -0.15
C LYS A 134 -1.96 -16.63 0.81
N LEU A 135 -1.79 -15.36 1.15
CA LEU A 135 -0.81 -14.92 2.13
C LEU A 135 -1.43 -14.97 3.52
N TRP A 136 -0.83 -15.72 4.43
CA TRP A 136 -1.25 -15.84 5.82
C TRP A 136 -0.32 -15.00 6.69
N LEU A 137 -0.91 -14.15 7.53
CA LEU A 137 -0.22 -13.28 8.47
C LEU A 137 -0.83 -13.49 9.86
N ALA A 138 -0.14 -14.21 10.76
CA ALA A 138 -0.64 -14.53 12.09
C ALA A 138 -2.06 -15.17 12.09
N GLY A 139 -2.34 -16.07 11.14
CA GLY A 139 -3.66 -16.70 10.99
C GLY A 139 -4.72 -15.85 10.26
N SER A 140 -4.44 -14.58 9.97
CA SER A 140 -5.28 -13.75 9.09
C SER A 140 -4.93 -13.99 7.63
N VAL A 141 -5.96 -14.16 6.78
CA VAL A 141 -5.80 -14.48 5.36
C VAL A 141 -5.88 -13.22 4.51
N GLU A 142 -4.85 -12.99 3.72
CA GLU A 142 -4.75 -11.94 2.70
C GLU A 142 -4.73 -12.60 1.32
N ALA A 143 -5.91 -12.76 0.70
CA ALA A 143 -6.04 -13.37 -0.62
C ALA A 143 -5.80 -12.38 -1.78
N LEU A 144 -6.28 -11.14 -1.62
CA LEU A 144 -6.18 -10.09 -2.64
C LEU A 144 -4.74 -9.77 -3.05
N PRO A 145 -3.76 -9.66 -2.12
CA PRO A 145 -2.40 -9.28 -2.51
C PRO A 145 -1.71 -10.30 -3.43
N VAL A 146 -2.02 -11.59 -3.32
CA VAL A 146 -1.41 -12.63 -4.17
C VAL A 146 -1.96 -12.56 -5.59
N GLY A 147 -3.28 -12.48 -5.73
CA GLY A 147 -3.93 -12.36 -7.05
C GLY A 147 -3.54 -11.07 -7.77
N GLU A 148 -3.46 -9.96 -7.03
CA GLU A 148 -2.97 -8.68 -7.58
C GLU A 148 -1.50 -8.77 -8.00
N ALA A 149 -0.63 -9.37 -7.18
CA ALA A 149 0.78 -9.54 -7.53
C ALA A 149 0.98 -10.48 -8.73
N ALA A 150 0.15 -11.52 -8.87
CA ALA A 150 0.14 -12.39 -10.05
C ALA A 150 -0.28 -11.64 -11.31
N ARG A 151 -1.40 -10.90 -11.25
CA ARG A 151 -1.87 -10.07 -12.37
C ARG A 151 -0.80 -9.06 -12.77
N ASN A 152 -0.23 -8.34 -11.80
CA ASN A 152 0.76 -7.31 -12.05
C ASN A 152 2.03 -7.88 -12.69
N MET A 153 2.49 -9.05 -12.22
CA MET A 153 3.61 -9.78 -12.81
C MET A 153 3.34 -10.18 -14.26
N THR A 154 2.16 -10.74 -14.55
CA THR A 154 1.76 -11.12 -15.92
C THR A 154 1.69 -9.92 -16.85
N VAL A 155 1.08 -8.81 -16.41
CA VAL A 155 0.99 -7.58 -17.21
C VAL A 155 2.37 -7.00 -17.49
N LEU A 156 3.25 -6.93 -16.47
CA LEU A 156 4.61 -6.44 -16.67
C LEU A 156 5.41 -7.37 -17.61
N SER A 157 5.34 -8.69 -17.41
CA SER A 157 6.02 -9.65 -18.29
C SER A 157 5.55 -9.52 -19.74
N GLY A 158 4.25 -9.33 -19.96
CA GLY A 158 3.68 -9.06 -21.28
C GLY A 158 4.22 -7.76 -21.90
N ALA A 159 4.25 -6.66 -21.14
CA ALA A 159 4.78 -5.38 -21.60
C ALA A 159 6.28 -5.46 -21.97
N LEU A 160 7.09 -6.11 -21.12
CA LEU A 160 8.52 -6.28 -21.38
C LEU A 160 8.78 -7.25 -22.54
N SER A 161 7.98 -8.30 -22.68
CA SER A 161 8.12 -9.25 -23.80
C SER A 161 7.75 -8.62 -25.15
N LYS A 162 6.72 -7.76 -25.18
CA LYS A 162 6.38 -6.97 -26.38
C LYS A 162 7.52 -6.03 -26.77
N LEU A 163 8.22 -5.46 -25.79
CA LEU A 163 9.34 -4.55 -26.00
C LEU A 163 10.59 -5.28 -26.51
N ALA A 164 10.95 -6.40 -25.89
CA ALA A 164 12.16 -7.16 -26.22
C ALA A 164 12.00 -8.09 -27.45
N GLY A 165 10.77 -8.37 -27.90
CA GLY A 165 10.51 -9.27 -29.02
C GLY A 165 10.64 -10.77 -28.68
N HIS A 166 10.94 -11.11 -27.43
CA HIS A 166 10.93 -12.48 -26.91
C HIS A 166 10.34 -12.51 -25.50
N ARG A 167 10.15 -13.71 -24.95
CA ARG A 167 9.61 -13.87 -23.59
C ARG A 167 10.59 -13.33 -22.55
N VAL A 168 10.15 -12.38 -21.73
CA VAL A 168 10.88 -11.86 -20.56
C VAL A 168 10.16 -12.32 -19.29
N PRO A 169 10.66 -13.36 -18.58
CA PRO A 169 10.02 -13.83 -17.36
C PRO A 169 10.18 -12.80 -16.24
N VAL A 170 9.06 -12.46 -15.61
CA VAL A 170 9.02 -11.62 -14.40
C VAL A 170 8.63 -12.51 -13.23
N ARG A 171 9.39 -12.42 -12.13
CA ARG A 171 9.03 -13.13 -10.89
C ARG A 171 8.24 -12.23 -9.96
N SER A 172 7.19 -12.77 -9.36
CA SER A 172 6.40 -12.04 -8.36
C SER A 172 6.98 -12.23 -6.97
N VAL A 173 7.19 -11.13 -6.28
CA VAL A 173 7.75 -11.07 -4.93
C VAL A 173 6.79 -10.27 -4.04
N LEU A 174 6.25 -10.92 -3.02
CA LEU A 174 5.48 -10.27 -1.97
C LEU A 174 6.42 -9.90 -0.84
N VAL A 175 6.56 -8.60 -0.59
CA VAL A 175 7.39 -8.09 0.50
C VAL A 175 6.53 -7.76 1.70
N VAL A 176 6.78 -8.42 2.83
CA VAL A 176 6.00 -8.30 4.07
C VAL A 176 6.87 -7.67 5.17
N PRO A 177 7.01 -6.33 5.19
CA PRO A 177 7.94 -5.68 6.09
C PRO A 177 7.58 -5.87 7.57
N GLY A 178 8.56 -6.19 8.40
CA GLY A 178 8.42 -6.44 9.84
C GLY A 178 7.98 -7.85 10.20
N TRP A 179 7.60 -8.68 9.22
CA TRP A 179 7.18 -10.06 9.44
C TRP A 179 8.35 -11.03 9.25
N HIS A 180 8.39 -12.11 10.03
CA HIS A 180 9.27 -13.22 9.75
C HIS A 180 8.65 -14.10 8.67
N THR A 181 9.37 -14.44 7.61
CA THR A 181 8.86 -15.28 6.52
C THR A 181 9.13 -16.75 6.79
N LEU A 182 8.12 -17.59 6.60
CA LEU A 182 8.25 -19.04 6.66
C LEU A 182 8.65 -19.60 5.29
N PRO A 183 9.38 -20.73 5.23
CA PRO A 183 9.69 -21.40 3.98
C PRO A 183 8.41 -21.65 3.18
N THR A 184 8.34 -21.07 1.99
CA THR A 184 7.17 -21.22 1.12
C THR A 184 7.37 -22.44 0.23
N GLY A 185 6.42 -23.37 0.25
CA GLY A 185 6.43 -24.53 -0.64
C GLY A 185 6.18 -24.13 -2.09
N GLY A 186 7.24 -24.04 -2.89
CA GLY A 186 7.22 -24.24 -4.36
C GLY A 186 6.19 -23.45 -5.19
N GLY A 187 5.84 -22.22 -4.83
CA GLY A 187 4.89 -21.40 -5.59
C GLY A 187 5.52 -20.43 -6.59
N ASN A 188 4.72 -19.90 -7.52
CA ASN A 188 5.12 -18.84 -8.47
C ASN A 188 5.40 -17.47 -7.81
N HIS A 189 5.20 -17.36 -6.50
CA HIS A 189 5.39 -16.14 -5.72
C HIS A 189 6.41 -16.39 -4.61
N LEU A 190 7.36 -15.47 -4.47
CA LEU A 190 8.28 -15.43 -3.35
C LEU A 190 7.71 -14.54 -2.25
N VAL A 191 7.71 -14.99 -1.00
CA VAL A 191 7.37 -14.14 0.14
C VAL A 191 8.66 -13.81 0.89
N LEU A 192 9.02 -12.53 0.93
CA LEU A 192 10.25 -12.05 1.55
C LEU A 192 9.96 -10.97 2.60
N SER A 193 10.76 -10.94 3.65
CA SER A 193 10.86 -9.79 4.55
C SER A 193 11.98 -8.86 4.10
N GLU A 194 12.06 -7.68 4.70
CA GLU A 194 13.15 -6.72 4.50
C GLU A 194 14.54 -7.32 4.70
N LYS A 195 14.66 -8.33 5.57
CA LYS A 195 15.92 -8.98 5.92
C LYS A 195 16.40 -9.91 4.80
N ASN A 196 15.48 -10.44 4.01
CA ASN A 196 15.76 -11.46 3.00
C ASN A 196 15.80 -10.89 1.57
N LEU A 197 15.59 -9.58 1.39
CA LEU A 197 15.59 -8.94 0.06
C LEU A 197 16.92 -9.08 -0.69
N ALA A 198 18.04 -9.20 0.03
CA ALA A 198 19.35 -9.42 -0.59
C ALA A 198 19.42 -10.75 -1.38
N MET A 199 18.57 -11.74 -1.08
CA MET A 199 18.51 -13.00 -1.82
C MET A 199 18.10 -12.82 -3.29
N LEU A 200 17.44 -11.71 -3.63
CA LEU A 200 17.08 -11.40 -5.02
C LEU A 200 18.33 -11.24 -5.90
N THR A 201 19.47 -10.82 -5.33
CA THR A 201 20.71 -10.64 -6.09
C THR A 201 21.46 -11.94 -6.34
N SER A 202 21.26 -12.96 -5.50
CA SER A 202 21.87 -14.28 -5.66
C SER A 202 21.01 -15.22 -6.51
N TRP A 203 19.75 -14.88 -6.76
CA TRP A 203 18.82 -15.70 -7.53
C TRP A 203 19.32 -15.92 -8.96
N ASN A 204 19.51 -17.17 -9.37
CA ASN A 204 20.01 -17.50 -10.71
C ASN A 204 19.13 -18.59 -11.32
N THR A 205 18.37 -18.26 -12.37
CA THR A 205 17.77 -19.28 -13.23
C THR A 205 18.12 -19.04 -14.69
N PRO A 206 18.49 -20.09 -15.44
CA PRO A 206 18.98 -19.94 -16.82
C PRO A 206 17.99 -19.25 -17.76
N ASP A 207 16.68 -19.42 -17.51
CA ASP A 207 15.59 -18.85 -18.29
C ASP A 207 15.35 -17.35 -18.03
N ALA A 208 15.95 -16.80 -16.97
CA ALA A 208 15.77 -15.42 -16.54
C ALA A 208 16.93 -14.49 -16.92
N TYR A 209 17.94 -15.01 -17.64
CA TYR A 209 19.07 -14.19 -18.07
C TYR A 209 18.64 -13.16 -19.12
N LEU A 210 18.95 -11.89 -18.90
CA LEU A 210 18.69 -10.80 -19.84
C LEU A 210 19.95 -10.48 -20.66
N MET A 211 19.78 -10.30 -21.97
CA MET A 211 20.86 -9.78 -22.82
C MET A 211 21.13 -8.30 -22.49
N ASP A 212 22.34 -7.83 -22.76
CA ASP A 212 22.73 -6.46 -22.42
C ASP A 212 21.89 -5.42 -23.22
N GLU A 213 21.48 -5.74 -24.44
CA GLU A 213 20.58 -4.90 -25.27
C GLU A 213 19.17 -4.80 -24.65
N ASP A 214 18.60 -5.92 -24.18
CA ASP A 214 17.29 -5.94 -23.51
C ASP A 214 17.33 -5.11 -22.23
N CYS A 215 18.44 -5.18 -21.47
CA CYS A 215 18.60 -4.40 -20.25
C CYS A 215 18.46 -2.90 -20.53
N VAL A 216 19.04 -2.40 -21.62
CA VAL A 216 18.95 -0.99 -22.00
C VAL A 216 17.51 -0.60 -22.35
N ALA A 217 16.83 -1.37 -23.20
CA ALA A 217 15.46 -1.10 -23.61
C ALA A 217 14.49 -1.15 -22.41
N ILE A 218 14.60 -2.19 -21.58
CA ILE A 218 13.80 -2.38 -20.37
C ILE A 218 14.04 -1.24 -19.38
N HIS A 219 15.29 -0.81 -19.19
CA HIS A 219 15.60 0.32 -18.32
C HIS A 219 14.95 1.63 -18.79
N ALA A 220 15.00 1.92 -20.09
CA ALA A 220 14.37 3.11 -20.66
C ALA A 220 12.85 3.10 -20.44
N PHE A 221 12.21 1.96 -20.73
CA PHE A 221 10.78 1.78 -20.50
C PHE A 221 10.38 1.95 -19.03
N LEU A 222 11.10 1.30 -18.11
CA LEU A 222 10.79 1.36 -16.68
C LEU A 222 11.07 2.74 -16.09
N HIS A 223 12.06 3.46 -16.60
CA HIS A 223 12.31 4.84 -16.21
C HIS A 223 11.15 5.76 -16.62
N GLN A 224 10.57 5.56 -17.80
CA GLN A 224 9.37 6.30 -18.22
C GLN A 224 8.15 5.92 -17.37
N ALA A 225 7.90 4.62 -17.18
CA ALA A 225 6.78 4.09 -16.41
C ALA A 225 6.79 4.54 -14.93
N SER A 226 7.98 4.76 -14.35
CA SER A 226 8.13 5.26 -12.97
C SER A 226 8.07 6.79 -12.84
N ARG A 227 8.20 7.55 -13.94
CA ARG A 227 7.99 9.01 -13.92
C ARG A 227 6.52 9.38 -13.90
N VAL A 228 5.67 8.63 -14.62
CA VAL A 228 4.22 8.87 -14.67
C VAL A 228 3.62 8.88 -13.26
N SER A 229 4.03 7.95 -12.40
CA SER A 229 3.52 7.87 -11.04
C SER A 229 3.94 9.02 -10.11
N ARG A 230 4.93 9.84 -10.49
CA ARG A 230 5.40 10.96 -9.66
C ARG A 230 4.54 12.21 -9.88
N LEU A 231 3.67 12.20 -10.89
CA LEU A 231 2.82 13.32 -11.28
C LEU A 231 1.36 13.17 -10.79
N ASP A 232 1.01 12.00 -10.24
CA ASP A 232 -0.30 11.67 -9.63
C ASP A 232 -0.23 11.70 -8.10
#